data_AF-H2ZQ15-F1
#
_entry.id   AF-H2ZQ15-F1
#
_cell.length_a   1.000
_cell.length_b   1.000
_cell.length_c   1.000
_cell.angle_alpha   90.00
_cell.angle_beta   90.00
_cell.angle_gamma   90.00
#
_symmetry.space_group_name_H-M   'P 1'
#
loop_
_entity.id
_entity.type
_entity.pdbx_description
1 polymer ?
#
loop_
_entity_poly.entity_id
_entity_poly.type
_entity_poly.pdbx_seq_one_letter_code
_entity_poly.pdbx_strand_id
1 'polypeptide(L)'
;MPRRENDDLMSPSEPTEGRLRLELRKLTNPPLQEVPEDEWQCEVCVAHKLNGVSNCEQESETSGQYLRHEPIGVDRHGRKYWFIIRRLIVEGQNELHYYSTIEQFNYLCSKLDAEKYEAVLCEALHDISGEFKYQAKITDQLTNDVKWNGAKTCLEIVRENIKELIDEENRKEEQKVKEEEEKRKEEEKKREEERKTEEKEKEEQMDMENAEEK
;
A
#
# COMPACT_ATOMS: atom_id res chain seq x y z
N MET A 1 -8.71 -0.85 -71.52
CA MET A 1 -9.23 -1.68 -70.42
C MET A 1 -10.18 -0.83 -69.58
N PRO A 2 -11.30 -1.40 -69.10
CA PRO A 2 -12.47 -0.65 -68.69
C PRO A 2 -12.36 -0.06 -67.27
N ARG A 3 -13.24 0.89 -66.99
CA ARG A 3 -13.34 1.70 -65.77
C ARG A 3 -13.73 0.86 -64.55
N ARG A 4 -13.18 1.29 -63.41
CA ARG A 4 -13.56 1.07 -62.00
C ARG A 4 -14.98 0.53 -61.79
N GLU A 5 -15.07 -0.63 -61.16
CA GLU A 5 -16.20 -0.97 -60.28
C GLU A 5 -15.86 -0.41 -58.89
N ASN A 6 -16.82 0.30 -58.31
CA ASN A 6 -16.75 0.81 -56.96
C ASN A 6 -16.86 -0.37 -56.01
N ASP A 7 -15.79 -0.71 -55.30
CA ASP A 7 -15.91 -1.38 -54.02
C ASP A 7 -16.55 -0.36 -53.06
N ASP A 8 -17.88 -0.46 -52.91
CA ASP A 8 -18.60 0.16 -51.81
C ASP A 8 -18.00 -0.41 -50.52
N LEU A 9 -17.04 0.33 -49.95
CA LEU A 9 -16.67 0.24 -48.55
C LEU A 9 -17.96 0.47 -47.76
N MET A 10 -18.65 -0.62 -47.40
CA MET A 10 -19.69 -0.60 -46.38
C MET A 10 -19.07 -0.01 -45.13
N SER A 11 -19.33 1.28 -44.92
CA SER A 11 -19.07 1.93 -43.65
C SER A 11 -19.85 1.15 -42.60
N PRO A 12 -19.25 0.73 -41.48
CA PRO A 12 -20.02 0.18 -40.38
C PRO A 12 -21.00 1.27 -39.98
N SER A 13 -22.30 1.06 -40.26
CA SER A 13 -23.33 2.01 -39.87
C SER A 13 -23.22 2.16 -38.35
N GLU A 14 -22.80 3.33 -37.89
CA GLU A 14 -22.87 3.68 -36.48
C GLU A 14 -24.29 3.37 -36.00
N PRO A 15 -24.47 2.61 -34.91
CA PRO A 15 -25.79 2.33 -34.42
C PRO A 15 -26.42 3.68 -34.07
N THR A 16 -27.49 4.04 -34.79
CA THR A 16 -28.27 5.22 -34.48
C THR A 16 -28.65 5.21 -33.01
N GLU A 17 -28.60 6.36 -32.35
CA GLU A 17 -28.83 6.52 -30.91
C GLU A 17 -30.09 5.77 -30.41
N GLY A 18 -31.13 5.67 -31.25
CA GLY A 18 -32.34 4.89 -31.01
C GLY A 18 -32.14 3.37 -30.89
N ARG A 19 -31.20 2.78 -31.64
CA ARG A 19 -30.86 1.35 -31.56
C ARG A 19 -30.12 1.01 -30.27
N LEU A 20 -29.20 1.88 -29.84
CA LEU A 20 -28.51 1.74 -28.55
C LEU A 20 -29.50 1.85 -27.38
N ARG A 21 -30.42 2.82 -27.44
CA ARG A 21 -31.48 2.99 -26.42
C ARG A 21 -32.43 1.79 -26.33
N LEU A 22 -32.77 1.15 -27.45
CA LEU A 22 -33.64 -0.03 -27.46
C LEU A 22 -32.97 -1.28 -26.86
N GLU A 23 -31.66 -1.45 -27.06
CA GLU A 23 -30.91 -2.55 -26.45
C GLU A 23 -30.70 -2.32 -24.95
N LEU A 24 -30.43 -1.08 -24.52
CA LEU A 24 -30.32 -0.71 -23.10
C LEU A 24 -31.58 -1.08 -22.29
N ARG A 25 -32.79 -0.93 -22.88
CA ARG A 25 -34.06 -1.30 -22.23
C ARG A 25 -34.16 -2.77 -21.83
N LYS A 26 -33.47 -3.67 -22.54
CA LYS A 26 -33.55 -5.13 -22.32
C LYS A 26 -32.55 -5.66 -21.31
N LEU A 27 -31.60 -4.83 -20.87
CA LEU A 27 -30.51 -5.22 -19.96
C LEU A 27 -30.94 -5.20 -18.49
N THR A 28 -32.13 -4.68 -18.19
CA THR A 28 -32.69 -4.58 -16.85
C THR A 28 -33.78 -5.64 -16.66
N ASN A 29 -33.96 -6.11 -15.42
CA ASN A 29 -35.06 -6.99 -15.07
C ASN A 29 -35.87 -6.38 -13.90
N PRO A 30 -37.13 -5.97 -14.12
CA PRO A 30 -37.87 -6.01 -15.38
C PRO A 30 -37.31 -5.05 -16.46
N PRO A 31 -37.58 -5.30 -17.76
CA PRO A 31 -37.13 -4.43 -18.84
C PRO A 31 -37.71 -3.02 -18.72
N LEU A 32 -36.88 -2.00 -18.93
CA LEU A 32 -37.33 -0.61 -18.91
C LEU A 32 -38.26 -0.32 -20.09
N GLN A 33 -39.41 0.28 -19.81
CA GLN A 33 -40.37 0.66 -20.85
C GLN A 33 -39.82 1.80 -21.71
N GLU A 34 -39.14 2.76 -21.07
CA GLU A 34 -38.41 3.87 -21.68
C GLU A 34 -37.05 4.04 -21.01
N VAL A 35 -36.05 4.50 -21.77
CA VAL A 35 -34.75 4.86 -21.19
C VAL A 35 -34.94 6.21 -20.50
N PRO A 36 -34.70 6.32 -19.19
CA PRO A 36 -34.83 7.59 -18.49
C PRO A 36 -33.89 8.66 -19.07
N GLU A 37 -34.34 9.90 -19.08
CA GLU A 37 -33.55 11.04 -19.55
C GLU A 37 -32.55 11.51 -18.48
N ASP A 38 -32.84 11.27 -17.21
CA ASP A 38 -32.01 11.58 -16.04
C ASP A 38 -31.28 10.33 -15.50
N GLU A 39 -30.46 10.54 -14.45
CA GLU A 39 -29.76 9.45 -13.74
C GLU A 39 -30.73 8.34 -13.31
N TRP A 40 -30.46 7.11 -13.76
CA TRP A 40 -31.25 5.93 -13.43
C TRP A 40 -30.43 4.91 -12.64
N GLN A 41 -31.01 4.43 -11.54
CA GLN A 41 -30.47 3.33 -10.75
C GLN A 41 -31.38 2.11 -10.84
N CYS A 42 -30.80 0.92 -11.02
CA CYS A 42 -31.59 -0.31 -11.08
C CYS A 42 -32.19 -0.68 -9.72
N GLU A 43 -33.26 -1.47 -9.73
CA GLU A 43 -33.98 -1.88 -8.51
C GLU A 43 -33.07 -2.57 -7.50
N VAL A 44 -32.06 -3.31 -7.95
CA VAL A 44 -31.06 -3.96 -7.08
C VAL A 44 -30.22 -2.90 -6.36
N CYS A 45 -29.70 -1.91 -7.07
CA CYS A 45 -28.91 -0.81 -6.50
C CYS A 45 -29.75 0.03 -5.52
N VAL A 46 -30.99 0.36 -5.90
CA VAL A 46 -31.92 1.11 -5.04
C VAL A 46 -32.28 0.33 -3.78
N ALA A 47 -32.45 -0.99 -3.88
CA ALA A 47 -32.81 -1.84 -2.75
C ALA A 47 -31.66 -2.03 -1.76
N HIS A 48 -30.42 -2.18 -2.25
CA HIS A 48 -29.29 -2.53 -1.38
C HIS A 48 -28.47 -1.31 -0.93
N LYS A 49 -28.44 -0.20 -1.69
CA LYS A 49 -27.68 1.04 -1.42
C LYS A 49 -26.33 0.77 -0.76
N LEU A 50 -25.55 -0.14 -1.35
CA LEU A 50 -24.30 -0.60 -0.75
C LEU A 50 -23.28 0.53 -0.77
N ASN A 51 -22.85 0.92 0.43
CA ASN A 51 -21.79 1.92 0.59
C ASN A 51 -20.51 1.46 -0.11
N GLY A 52 -19.86 2.35 -0.86
CA GLY A 52 -18.65 2.05 -1.64
C GLY A 52 -18.89 1.36 -3.00
N VAL A 53 -20.14 1.24 -3.45
CA VAL A 53 -20.50 0.81 -4.82
C VAL A 53 -20.99 1.99 -5.65
N SER A 54 -21.85 2.83 -5.08
CA SER A 54 -22.19 4.16 -5.62
C SER A 54 -21.16 5.17 -5.11
N ASN A 55 -20.43 5.86 -6.00
CA ASN A 55 -19.30 6.78 -5.74
C ASN A 55 -17.91 6.15 -5.60
N CYS A 56 -17.56 5.15 -6.42
CA CYS A 56 -16.16 4.73 -6.56
C CYS A 56 -15.38 5.50 -7.63
N GLU A 57 -16.01 6.47 -8.30
CA GLU A 57 -15.39 7.28 -9.34
C GLU A 57 -14.46 8.32 -8.72
N GLN A 58 -13.19 8.32 -9.13
CA GLN A 58 -12.26 9.41 -8.81
C GLN A 58 -12.66 10.69 -9.56
N GLU A 59 -12.27 11.85 -9.04
CA GLU A 59 -12.58 13.16 -9.62
C GLU A 59 -12.07 13.29 -11.08
N SER A 60 -10.99 12.58 -11.41
CA SER A 60 -10.46 12.46 -12.76
C SER A 60 -11.37 11.66 -13.69
N GLU A 61 -12.07 10.63 -13.20
CA GLU A 61 -13.01 9.82 -14.00
C GLU A 61 -14.27 10.64 -14.32
N THR A 62 -14.74 11.44 -13.35
CA THR A 62 -15.87 12.36 -13.54
C THR A 62 -15.58 13.43 -14.60
N SER A 63 -14.31 13.75 -14.85
CA SER A 63 -13.90 14.72 -15.89
C SER A 63 -13.85 14.15 -17.32
N GLY A 64 -14.17 12.86 -17.52
CA GLY A 64 -14.23 12.22 -18.85
C GLY A 64 -12.87 11.80 -19.41
N GLN A 65 -11.83 11.75 -18.57
CA GLN A 65 -10.53 11.23 -18.94
C GLN A 65 -10.60 9.70 -18.99
N TYR A 66 -10.12 9.06 -20.06
CA TYR A 66 -10.08 7.60 -20.15
C TYR A 66 -9.06 7.04 -19.14
N LEU A 67 -9.52 6.40 -18.06
CA LEU A 67 -8.63 5.75 -17.09
C LEU A 67 -8.19 4.38 -17.61
N ARG A 68 -7.01 4.35 -18.22
CA ARG A 68 -6.14 3.20 -17.94
C ARG A 68 -5.63 3.39 -16.53
N HIS A 69 -5.93 2.45 -15.63
CA HIS A 69 -5.27 2.42 -14.33
C HIS A 69 -3.77 2.29 -14.57
N GLU A 70 -3.00 3.20 -13.97
CA GLU A 70 -1.54 3.19 -13.97
C GLU A 70 -1.04 2.89 -12.56
N PRO A 71 0.14 2.28 -12.41
CA PRO A 71 0.73 2.11 -11.09
C PRO A 71 1.03 3.49 -10.51
N ILE A 72 0.70 3.69 -9.23
CA ILE A 72 0.97 4.94 -8.50
C ILE A 72 2.48 5.17 -8.32
N GLY A 73 3.28 4.10 -8.44
CA GLY A 73 4.73 4.19 -8.39
C GLY A 73 5.40 2.82 -8.42
N VAL A 74 6.72 2.85 -8.40
CA VAL A 74 7.58 1.67 -8.41
C VAL A 74 8.66 1.84 -7.36
N ASP A 75 8.98 0.77 -6.63
CA ASP A 75 10.06 0.80 -5.64
C ASP A 75 11.43 0.45 -6.23
N ARG A 76 12.48 0.46 -5.39
CA ARG A 76 13.85 0.12 -5.82
C ARG A 76 14.01 -1.31 -6.35
N HIS A 77 13.08 -2.20 -6.02
CA HIS A 77 13.08 -3.59 -6.47
C HIS A 77 12.28 -3.78 -7.77
N GLY A 78 11.70 -2.72 -8.33
CA GLY A 78 10.89 -2.77 -9.54
C GLY A 78 9.46 -3.27 -9.30
N ARG A 79 9.01 -3.34 -8.04
CA ARG A 79 7.64 -3.74 -7.69
C ARG A 79 6.69 -2.57 -7.97
N LYS A 80 5.59 -2.85 -8.66
CA LYS A 80 4.58 -1.85 -9.03
C LYS A 80 3.52 -1.75 -7.96
N TYR A 81 3.20 -0.52 -7.58
CA TYR A 81 2.18 -0.22 -6.59
C TYR A 81 0.94 0.25 -7.33
N TRP A 82 -0.20 -0.35 -7.03
CA TRP A 82 -1.47 -0.06 -7.66
C TRP A 82 -2.50 0.26 -6.58
N PHE A 83 -3.21 1.37 -6.72
CA PHE A 83 -4.38 1.64 -5.91
C PHE A 83 -5.61 1.53 -6.81
N ILE A 84 -6.39 0.47 -6.59
CA ILE A 84 -7.54 0.15 -7.43
C ILE A 84 -8.75 -0.01 -6.52
N ILE A 85 -9.77 0.82 -6.76
CA ILE A 85 -11.05 0.83 -6.06
C ILE A 85 -10.86 1.05 -4.55
N ARG A 86 -10.57 -0.02 -3.79
CA ARG A 86 -10.45 0.01 -2.33
C ARG A 86 -9.17 -0.61 -1.79
N ARG A 87 -8.28 -1.12 -2.66
CA ARG A 87 -7.12 -1.90 -2.24
C ARG A 87 -5.85 -1.36 -2.85
N LEU A 88 -4.81 -1.39 -2.05
CA LEU A 88 -3.44 -1.21 -2.52
C LEU A 88 -2.88 -2.61 -2.84
N ILE A 89 -2.32 -2.75 -4.03
CA ILE A 89 -1.77 -3.98 -4.56
C ILE A 89 -0.30 -3.72 -4.88
N VAL A 90 0.58 -4.60 -4.42
CA VAL A 90 2.01 -4.54 -4.75
C VAL A 90 2.34 -5.76 -5.60
N GLU A 91 2.65 -5.50 -6.86
CA GLU A 91 2.97 -6.49 -7.89
C GLU A 91 4.49 -6.58 -8.06
N GLY A 92 5.06 -7.72 -7.68
CA GLY A 92 6.43 -8.09 -8.01
C GLY A 92 6.50 -8.97 -9.25
N GLN A 93 7.68 -9.51 -9.55
CA GLN A 93 7.85 -10.39 -10.72
C GLN A 93 7.08 -11.70 -10.60
N ASN A 94 7.07 -12.30 -9.40
CA ASN A 94 6.45 -13.60 -9.13
C ASN A 94 5.52 -13.56 -7.90
N GLU A 95 5.28 -12.38 -7.34
CA GLU A 95 4.54 -12.20 -6.09
C GLU A 95 3.51 -11.09 -6.24
N LEU A 96 2.39 -11.24 -5.52
CA LEU A 96 1.31 -10.27 -5.53
C LEU A 96 0.77 -10.13 -4.10
N HIS A 97 0.87 -8.92 -3.56
CA HIS A 97 0.49 -8.61 -2.18
C HIS A 97 -0.71 -7.68 -2.16
N TYR A 98 -1.65 -7.95 -1.25
CA TYR A 98 -2.87 -7.16 -1.09
C TYR A 98 -2.92 -6.50 0.30
N TYR A 99 -3.08 -5.19 0.30
CA TYR A 99 -3.18 -4.37 1.51
C TYR A 99 -4.61 -3.83 1.57
N SER A 100 -5.36 -4.29 2.57
CA SER A 100 -6.79 -3.96 2.75
C SER A 100 -7.10 -3.35 4.12
N THR A 101 -6.14 -3.37 5.05
CA THR A 101 -6.30 -2.72 6.37
C THR A 101 -5.39 -1.51 6.51
N ILE A 102 -5.76 -0.61 7.42
CA ILE A 102 -5.00 0.62 7.70
C ILE A 102 -3.64 0.27 8.31
N GLU A 103 -3.59 -0.75 9.18
CA GLU A 103 -2.38 -1.23 9.84
C GLU A 103 -1.37 -1.76 8.81
N GLN A 104 -1.85 -2.57 7.86
CA GLN A 104 -1.05 -3.06 6.73
C GLN A 104 -0.45 -1.90 5.92
N PHE A 105 -1.25 -0.89 5.60
CA PHE A 105 -0.81 0.27 4.82
C PHE A 105 0.24 1.11 5.56
N ASN A 106 -0.01 1.43 6.83
CA ASN A 106 0.93 2.19 7.64
C ASN A 106 2.26 1.44 7.82
N TYR A 107 2.19 0.12 8.03
CA TYR A 107 3.38 -0.73 8.11
C TYR A 107 4.15 -0.76 6.78
N LEU A 108 3.47 -0.87 5.65
CA LEU A 108 4.12 -0.80 4.34
C LEU A 108 4.86 0.53 4.15
N CYS A 109 4.21 1.65 4.48
CA CYS A 109 4.82 2.98 4.37
C CYS A 109 6.05 3.13 5.26
N SER A 110 6.08 2.52 6.45
CA SER A 110 7.25 2.59 7.34
C SER A 110 8.45 1.77 6.88
N LYS A 111 8.25 0.85 5.91
CA LYS A 111 9.33 0.04 5.33
C LYS A 111 9.96 0.64 4.09
N LEU A 112 9.39 1.71 3.56
CA LEU A 112 9.91 2.41 2.39
C LEU A 112 10.90 3.50 2.82
N ASP A 113 11.94 3.68 2.02
CA ASP A 113 12.97 4.71 2.20
C ASP A 113 12.51 6.02 1.53
N ALA A 114 11.88 6.88 2.32
CA ALA A 114 11.39 8.18 1.88
C ALA A 114 12.51 9.20 1.59
N GLU A 115 13.76 8.96 2.02
CA GLU A 115 14.83 9.95 1.89
C GLU A 115 15.63 9.77 0.59
N LYS A 116 15.86 8.51 0.18
CA LYS A 116 16.78 8.23 -0.92
C LYS A 116 16.15 7.48 -2.09
N TYR A 117 15.63 6.29 -1.85
CA TYR A 117 15.27 5.38 -2.94
C TYR A 117 13.81 5.51 -3.40
N GLU A 118 12.90 5.75 -2.46
CA GLU A 118 11.46 5.66 -2.68
C GLU A 118 10.74 6.99 -2.40
N ALA A 119 11.46 8.11 -2.39
CA ALA A 119 10.89 9.44 -2.12
C ALA A 119 9.62 9.73 -2.94
N VAL A 120 9.67 9.52 -4.26
CA VAL A 120 8.52 9.75 -5.16
C VAL A 120 7.37 8.79 -4.87
N LEU A 121 7.67 7.52 -4.59
CA LEU A 121 6.65 6.52 -4.24
C LEU A 121 5.99 6.85 -2.89
N CYS A 122 6.79 7.28 -1.91
CA CYS A 122 6.32 7.69 -0.58
C CYS A 122 5.41 8.92 -0.66
N GLU A 123 5.74 9.90 -1.51
CA GLU A 123 4.88 11.06 -1.79
C GLU A 123 3.55 10.62 -2.42
N ALA A 124 3.59 9.77 -3.46
CA ALA A 124 2.38 9.23 -4.08
C ALA A 124 1.50 8.43 -3.09
N LEU A 125 2.12 7.63 -2.22
CA LEU A 125 1.41 6.90 -1.16
C LEU A 125 0.80 7.83 -0.11
N HIS A 126 1.50 8.92 0.21
CA HIS A 126 0.98 9.95 1.11
C HIS A 126 -0.26 10.62 0.52
N ASP A 127 -0.22 10.97 -0.77
CA ASP A 127 -1.34 11.62 -1.48
C ASP A 127 -2.61 10.75 -1.48
N ILE A 128 -2.47 9.44 -1.71
CA ILE A 128 -3.61 8.51 -1.66
C ILE A 128 -3.96 8.06 -0.24
N SER A 129 -3.21 8.44 0.79
CA SER A 129 -3.38 7.87 2.14
C SER A 129 -4.77 8.15 2.73
N GLY A 130 -5.30 9.36 2.50
CA GLY A 130 -6.64 9.74 2.95
C GLY A 130 -7.72 8.85 2.33
N GLU A 131 -7.65 8.69 1.01
CA GLU A 131 -8.58 7.86 0.25
C GLU A 131 -8.47 6.38 0.62
N PHE A 132 -7.25 5.85 0.71
CA PHE A 132 -7.03 4.47 1.15
C PHE A 132 -7.66 4.20 2.52
N LYS A 133 -7.43 5.09 3.50
CA LYS A 133 -7.97 4.93 4.86
C LYS A 133 -9.49 5.02 4.88
N TYR A 134 -10.09 5.86 4.03
CA TYR A 134 -11.53 5.93 3.86
C TYR A 134 -12.09 4.61 3.31
N GLN A 135 -11.50 4.11 2.21
CA GLN A 135 -11.93 2.86 1.59
C GLN A 135 -11.69 1.62 2.46
N ALA A 136 -10.62 1.60 3.25
CA ALA A 136 -10.36 0.56 4.23
C ALA A 136 -11.45 0.52 5.31
N LYS A 137 -11.95 1.67 5.78
CA LYS A 137 -13.07 1.74 6.74
C LYS A 137 -14.37 1.20 6.16
N ILE A 138 -14.69 1.55 4.91
CA ILE A 138 -15.87 0.99 4.22
C ILE A 138 -15.74 -0.53 4.15
N THR A 139 -14.57 -1.03 3.76
CA THR A 139 -14.30 -2.46 3.66
C THR A 139 -14.47 -3.17 5.01
N ASP A 140 -14.03 -2.55 6.09
CA ASP A 140 -14.19 -3.08 7.44
C ASP A 140 -15.66 -3.11 7.89
N GLN A 141 -16.40 -2.02 7.65
CA GLN A 141 -17.83 -1.95 7.95
C GLN A 141 -18.61 -3.05 7.21
N LEU A 142 -18.45 -3.13 5.89
CA LEU A 142 -19.11 -4.14 5.08
C LEU A 142 -18.77 -5.57 5.52
N THR A 143 -17.53 -5.81 5.96
CA THR A 143 -17.10 -7.13 6.45
C THR A 143 -17.74 -7.47 7.79
N ASN A 144 -17.88 -6.48 8.67
CA ASN A 144 -18.47 -6.65 9.99
C ASN A 144 -19.99 -6.78 9.94
N ASP A 145 -20.67 -6.10 9.02
CA ASP A 145 -22.12 -6.16 8.84
C ASP A 145 -22.59 -7.58 8.44
N VAL A 146 -21.75 -8.32 7.72
CA VAL A 146 -22.01 -9.72 7.31
C VAL A 146 -21.33 -10.75 8.21
N LYS A 147 -20.68 -10.31 9.30
CA LYS A 147 -19.93 -11.19 10.20
C LYS A 147 -20.88 -12.19 10.87
N TRP A 148 -20.60 -13.48 10.68
CA TRP A 148 -21.29 -14.53 11.41
C TRP A 148 -20.85 -14.55 12.88
N ASN A 149 -21.81 -14.64 13.79
CA ASN A 149 -21.55 -14.64 15.23
C ASN A 149 -20.53 -15.73 15.64
N GLY A 150 -19.45 -15.28 16.29
CA GLY A 150 -18.40 -16.16 16.82
C GLY A 150 -17.28 -16.55 15.85
N ALA A 151 -17.34 -16.16 14.58
CA ALA A 151 -16.24 -16.35 13.62
C ALA A 151 -15.32 -15.11 13.57
N LYS A 152 -14.01 -15.32 13.51
CA LYS A 152 -13.06 -14.25 13.18
C LYS A 152 -13.14 -13.93 11.69
N THR A 153 -13.11 -12.65 11.34
CA THR A 153 -13.06 -12.21 9.94
C THR A 153 -11.63 -12.30 9.40
N CYS A 154 -11.46 -12.35 8.07
CA CYS A 154 -10.11 -12.36 7.52
C CYS A 154 -9.33 -11.06 7.85
N LEU A 155 -10.03 -9.92 7.93
CA LEU A 155 -9.40 -8.64 8.28
C LEU A 155 -8.93 -8.62 9.74
N GLU A 156 -9.67 -9.26 10.66
CA GLU A 156 -9.23 -9.43 12.05
C GLU A 156 -7.96 -10.26 12.14
N ILE A 157 -7.91 -11.39 11.42
CA ILE A 157 -6.70 -12.25 11.37
C ILE A 157 -5.51 -11.46 10.79
N VAL A 158 -5.73 -10.69 9.72
CA VAL A 158 -4.69 -9.86 9.11
C VAL A 158 -4.16 -8.80 10.09
N ARG A 159 -5.04 -8.14 10.87
CA ARG A 159 -4.63 -7.18 11.90
C ARG A 159 -3.81 -7.83 13.00
N GLU A 160 -4.23 -9.00 13.48
CA GLU A 160 -3.49 -9.77 14.48
C GLU A 160 -2.08 -10.11 13.97
N ASN A 161 -1.97 -10.65 12.75
CA ASN A 161 -0.69 -10.97 12.13
C ASN A 161 0.24 -9.76 11.99
N ILE A 162 -0.28 -8.62 11.52
CA ILE A 162 0.51 -7.39 11.38
C ILE A 162 0.98 -6.88 12.74
N LYS A 163 0.12 -6.93 13.76
CA LYS A 163 0.49 -6.53 15.11
C LYS A 163 1.61 -7.42 15.66
N GLU A 164 1.49 -8.73 15.51
CA GLU A 164 2.53 -9.69 15.92
C GLU A 164 3.86 -9.45 15.21
N LEU A 165 3.83 -9.14 13.90
CA LEU A 165 5.02 -8.80 13.14
C LEU A 165 5.70 -7.54 13.67
N ILE A 166 4.93 -6.48 13.93
CA ILE A 166 5.46 -5.22 14.49
C ILE A 166 6.04 -5.44 15.88
N ASP A 167 5.33 -6.16 16.76
CA ASP A 167 5.79 -6.45 18.12
C ASP A 167 7.09 -7.26 18.11
N GLU A 168 7.23 -8.22 17.20
CA GLU A 168 8.45 -9.02 17.05
C GLU A 168 9.64 -8.18 16.55
N GLU A 169 9.42 -7.27 15.60
CA GLU A 169 10.48 -6.37 15.14
C GLU A 169 10.93 -5.42 16.24
N ASN A 170 10.00 -4.85 17.01
CA ASN A 170 10.32 -3.98 18.14
C ASN A 170 11.15 -4.72 19.20
N ARG A 171 10.77 -5.98 19.52
CA ARG A 171 11.56 -6.83 20.44
C ARG A 171 12.99 -7.05 19.94
N LYS A 172 13.18 -7.31 18.64
CA LYS A 172 14.51 -7.50 18.04
C LYS A 172 15.34 -6.23 18.09
N GLU A 173 14.74 -5.08 17.84
CA GLU A 173 15.44 -3.81 17.89
C GLU A 173 15.88 -3.45 19.32
N GLU A 174 15.00 -3.66 20.30
CA GLU A 174 15.35 -3.49 21.72
C GLU A 174 16.49 -4.42 22.16
N GLN A 175 16.52 -5.66 21.66
CA GLN A 175 17.60 -6.61 21.94
C GLN A 175 18.92 -6.14 21.33
N LYS A 176 18.93 -5.68 20.07
CA LYS A 176 20.14 -5.15 19.43
C LYS A 176 20.70 -3.95 20.17
N VAL A 177 19.84 -3.00 20.58
CA VAL A 177 20.28 -1.83 21.34
C VAL A 177 20.91 -2.24 22.67
N LYS A 178 20.33 -3.22 23.38
CA LYS A 178 20.91 -3.74 24.62
C LYS A 178 22.26 -4.43 24.38
N GLU A 179 22.38 -5.26 23.35
CA GLU A 179 23.64 -5.91 23.00
C GLU A 179 24.73 -4.91 22.59
N GLU A 180 24.38 -3.86 21.85
CA GLU A 180 25.31 -2.78 21.50
C GLU A 180 25.72 -1.97 22.74
N GLU A 181 24.81 -1.70 23.67
CA GLU A 181 25.12 -1.02 24.92
C GLU A 181 26.05 -1.86 25.81
N GLU A 182 25.83 -3.17 25.90
CA GLU A 182 26.71 -4.09 26.63
C GLU A 182 28.10 -4.15 26.01
N LYS A 183 28.20 -4.27 24.68
CA LYS A 183 29.50 -4.23 23.98
C LYS A 183 30.24 -2.91 24.22
N ARG A 184 29.54 -1.78 24.17
CA ARG A 184 30.15 -0.46 24.47
C ARG A 184 30.67 -0.37 25.90
N LYS A 185 29.93 -0.91 26.88
CA LYS A 185 30.37 -0.97 28.28
C LYS A 185 31.59 -1.89 28.47
N GLU A 186 31.64 -3.01 27.75
CA GLU A 186 32.78 -3.93 27.80
C GLU A 186 34.03 -3.31 27.16
N GLU A 187 33.89 -2.66 26.00
CA GLU A 187 34.97 -1.92 25.36
C GLU A 187 35.50 -0.76 26.23
N GLU A 188 34.60 -0.04 26.92
CA GLU A 188 34.98 1.04 27.83
C GLU A 188 35.76 0.51 29.05
N LYS A 189 35.30 -0.59 29.66
CA LYS A 189 36.02 -1.26 30.76
C LYS A 189 37.41 -1.71 30.32
N LYS A 190 37.52 -2.34 29.15
CA LYS A 190 38.80 -2.81 28.62
C LYS A 190 39.79 -1.65 28.40
N ARG A 191 39.31 -0.53 27.84
CA ARG A 191 40.12 0.69 27.69
C ARG A 191 40.56 1.29 29.01
N GLU A 192 39.71 1.21 30.05
CA GLU A 192 40.06 1.69 31.40
C GLU A 192 41.10 0.79 32.06
N GLU A 193 41.00 -0.54 31.90
CA GLU A 193 42.00 -1.50 32.38
C GLU A 193 43.35 -1.33 31.66
N GLU A 194 43.34 -1.12 30.34
CA GLU A 194 44.55 -0.82 29.56
C GLU A 194 45.22 0.47 30.06
N ARG A 195 44.46 1.56 30.27
CA ARG A 195 45.00 2.81 30.83
C ARG A 195 45.61 2.62 32.23
N LYS A 196 44.94 1.89 33.12
CA LYS A 196 45.43 1.59 34.47
C LYS A 196 46.71 0.75 34.43
N THR A 197 46.88 -0.09 33.41
CA THR A 197 48.09 -0.90 33.25
C THR A 197 49.24 -0.05 32.73
N GLU A 198 48.99 0.79 31.72
CA GLU A 198 49.98 1.76 31.21
C GLU A 198 50.43 2.78 32.27
N GLU A 199 49.55 3.23 33.15
CA GLU A 199 49.90 4.12 34.27
C GLU A 199 50.83 3.43 35.27
N LYS A 200 50.54 2.18 35.63
CA LYS A 200 51.40 1.39 36.53
C LYS A 200 52.77 1.11 35.92
N GLU A 201 52.83 0.76 34.64
CA GLU A 201 54.11 0.53 33.95
C GLU A 201 54.97 1.80 33.92
N LYS A 202 54.37 2.98 33.74
CA LYS A 202 55.07 4.27 33.80
C LYS A 202 55.57 4.62 35.21
N GLU A 203 54.76 4.36 36.24
CA GLU A 203 55.16 4.57 37.64
C GLU A 203 56.34 3.66 38.01
N GLU A 204 56.28 2.36 37.67
CA GLU A 204 57.37 1.41 37.91
C GLU A 204 58.67 1.80 37.17
N GLN A 205 58.55 2.33 35.95
CA GLN A 205 59.69 2.76 35.16
C GLN A 205 60.35 4.02 35.74
N MET A 206 59.56 4.99 36.23
CA MET A 206 60.06 6.17 36.94
C MET A 206 60.73 5.82 38.28
N ASP A 207 60.19 4.84 39.01
CA ASP A 207 60.76 4.39 40.28
C ASP A 207 62.11 3.68 40.09
N MET A 208 62.29 2.93 38.99
CA MET A 208 63.59 2.35 38.63
C MET A 208 64.62 3.41 38.21
N GLU A 209 64.24 4.40 37.39
CA GLU A 209 65.15 5.50 37.00
C GLU A 209 65.60 6.32 38.22
N ASN A 210 64.71 6.60 39.18
CA ASN A 210 65.05 7.29 40.41
C ASN A 210 65.93 6.47 41.38
N ALA A 211 65.92 5.14 41.26
CA ALA A 211 66.76 4.26 42.06
C ALA A 211 68.20 4.14 41.52
N GLU A 212 68.40 4.37 40.22
CA GLU A 212 69.72 4.34 39.57
C GLU A 212 70.50 5.67 39.70
N GLU A 213 69.83 6.78 40.01
CA GLU A 213 70.46 8.10 40.22
C GLU A 213 70.96 8.39 41.66
N LYS A 214 70.84 7.43 42.60
CA LYS A 214 71.33 7.55 44.00
C LYS A 214 72.52 6.66 44.31
#